data_AF-A0A9W9I354-F1
#
_entry.id   AF-A0A9W9I354-F1
#
_cell.length_a   1.000
_cell.length_b   1.000
_cell.length_c   1.000
_cell.angle_alpha   90.00
_cell.angle_beta   90.00
_cell.angle_gamma   90.00
#
_symmetry.space_group_name_H-M   'P 1'
#
loop_
_entity.id
_entity.type
_entity.pdbx_description
1 polymer ?
#
loop_
_entity_poly.entity_id
_entity_poly.type
_entity_poly.pdbx_seq_one_letter_code
_entity_poly.pdbx_strand_id
1 'polypeptide(L)' 'MQLSLLLLSILLPSTLAASQDRFTETCDRTILVRNYDFWGSCLESEGKEFQTSYLDLRRCIVNDNGVLRPLVETPRVT' A
#
# COMPACT_ATOMS: atom_id res chain seq x y z
N MET A 1 10.13 49.89 -18.36
CA MET A 1 9.11 48.95 -18.90
C MET A 1 9.63 47.54 -18.64
N GLN A 2 9.53 47.08 -17.39
CA GLN A 2 8.53 46.08 -16.93
C GLN A 2 8.54 44.85 -17.84
N LEU A 3 9.49 43.95 -17.58
CA LEU A 3 9.37 42.76 -16.73
C LEU A 3 8.73 41.60 -17.48
N SER A 4 9.60 40.67 -17.88
CA SER A 4 9.37 39.35 -18.45
C SER A 4 8.34 38.54 -17.65
N LEU A 5 7.07 38.74 -17.93
CA LEU A 5 5.96 37.92 -17.47
C LEU A 5 5.72 36.81 -18.50
N LEU A 6 6.52 35.74 -18.48
CA LEU A 6 6.20 34.47 -19.15
C LEU A 6 7.10 33.29 -18.70
N LEU A 7 7.70 33.38 -17.51
CA LEU A 7 8.45 32.28 -16.88
C LEU A 7 7.65 31.56 -15.78
N LEU A 8 6.33 31.68 -15.80
CA LEU A 8 5.42 31.04 -14.85
C LEU A 8 4.44 30.08 -15.54
N SER A 9 4.93 29.25 -16.45
CA SER A 9 4.34 27.94 -16.71
C SER A 9 4.96 26.94 -15.73
N ILE A 10 4.62 27.19 -14.46
CA ILE A 10 4.20 26.21 -13.47
C ILE A 10 4.65 24.79 -13.85
N LEU A 11 5.87 24.48 -13.44
CA LEU A 11 6.21 23.13 -12.99
C LEU A 11 5.12 22.73 -11.98
N LEU A 12 4.08 22.07 -12.46
CA LEU A 12 3.22 21.25 -11.62
C LEU A 12 3.92 19.88 -11.54
N PRO A 13 4.71 19.58 -10.48
CA PRO A 13 4.90 18.20 -10.10
C PRO A 13 3.60 17.73 -9.41
N SER A 14 2.49 17.69 -10.17
CA SER A 14 1.25 17.05 -9.73
C SER A 14 1.13 15.68 -10.36
N THR A 15 2.20 14.90 -10.25
CA THR A 15 2.04 13.49 -9.94
C THR A 15 2.24 13.40 -8.45
N LEU A 16 1.14 13.57 -7.70
CA LEU A 16 0.99 12.88 -6.42
C LEU A 16 1.59 11.50 -6.65
N ALA A 17 2.66 11.18 -5.94
CA ALA A 17 3.09 9.82 -5.83
C ALA A 17 1.82 9.04 -5.49
N ALA A 18 1.37 8.17 -6.40
CA ALA A 18 0.57 7.05 -5.98
C ALA A 18 1.45 6.41 -4.91
N SER A 19 1.14 6.61 -3.63
CA SER A 19 1.59 5.68 -2.62
C SER A 19 0.94 4.38 -3.05
N GLN A 20 1.66 3.61 -3.86
CA GLN A 20 1.53 2.18 -3.79
C GLN A 20 1.81 1.90 -2.33
N ASP A 21 0.76 1.71 -1.55
CA ASP A 21 0.82 1.43 -0.12
C ASP A 21 1.60 0.12 0.03
N ARG A 22 2.91 0.26 0.08
CA ARG A 22 3.85 -0.84 0.24
C ARG A 22 3.82 -1.16 1.70
N PHE A 23 3.00 -2.13 2.08
CA PHE A 23 2.97 -2.64 3.45
C PHE A 23 4.39 -3.01 3.94
N THR A 24 5.31 -3.34 3.05
CA THR A 24 6.73 -3.61 3.37
C THR A 24 7.50 -2.39 3.90
N GLU A 25 7.01 -1.17 3.68
CA GLU A 25 7.61 0.08 4.17
C GLU A 25 7.06 0.48 5.55
N THR A 26 5.87 0.01 5.90
CA THR A 26 5.16 0.37 7.14
C THR A 26 4.98 -0.79 8.11
N CYS A 27 5.28 -2.03 7.70
CA CYS A 27 5.15 -3.23 8.52
C CYS A 27 6.48 -3.97 8.67
N ASP A 28 6.73 -4.46 9.88
CA ASP A 28 7.85 -5.34 10.23
C ASP A 28 7.32 -6.71 10.73
N ARG A 29 8.22 -7.69 10.87
CA ARG A 29 7.96 -9.02 11.43
C ARG A 29 6.80 -9.74 10.75
N THR A 30 6.77 -9.67 9.43
CA THR A 30 5.73 -10.32 8.64
C THR A 30 5.93 -11.83 8.61
N ILE A 31 4.86 -12.58 8.87
CA ILE A 31 4.90 -14.05 8.91
C ILE A 31 3.64 -14.63 8.27
N LEU A 32 3.80 -15.80 7.64
CA LEU A 32 2.68 -16.61 7.19
C LEU A 32 2.33 -17.63 8.28
N VAL A 33 1.10 -17.55 8.77
CA VAL A 33 0.54 -18.42 9.81
C VAL A 33 -0.50 -19.33 9.18
N ARG A 34 -0.49 -20.63 9.52
CA ARG A 34 -1.47 -21.64 9.07
C ARG A 34 -1.64 -21.72 7.54
N ASN A 35 -0.64 -21.30 6.77
CA ASN A 35 -0.61 -21.28 5.30
C ASN A 35 -1.54 -20.27 4.61
N TYR A 36 -2.29 -19.44 5.34
CA TYR A 36 -3.20 -18.48 4.72
C TYR A 36 -3.42 -17.19 5.52
N ASP A 37 -3.02 -17.12 6.79
CA ASP A 37 -3.12 -15.90 7.58
C ASP A 37 -1.78 -15.16 7.50
N PHE A 38 -1.75 -13.98 6.88
CA PHE A 38 -0.56 -13.14 6.83
C PHE A 38 -0.60 -12.14 7.99
N TRP A 39 0.38 -12.22 8.89
CA TRP A 39 0.47 -11.37 10.07
C TRP A 39 1.64 -10.40 9.93
N GLY A 40 1.54 -9.24 10.54
CA GLY A 40 2.63 -8.27 10.62
C GLY A 40 2.43 -7.26 11.74
N SER A 41 3.50 -6.59 12.13
CA SER A 41 3.46 -5.44 13.03
C SER A 41 3.54 -4.18 12.18
N CYS A 42 2.43 -3.48 12.00
CA CYS A 42 2.29 -2.37 11.07
C CYS A 42 2.11 -1.04 11.80
N LEU A 43 2.69 0.04 11.24
CA LEU A 43 2.43 1.40 11.68
C LEU A 43 0.96 1.73 11.47
N GLU A 44 0.31 2.22 12.52
CA GLU A 44 -1.02 2.80 12.44
C GLU A 44 -0.98 4.06 11.57
N SER A 45 -2.12 4.47 11.00
CA SER A 45 -2.22 5.53 9.97
C SER A 45 -1.64 6.89 10.39
N GLU A 46 -1.43 7.11 11.69
CA GLU A 46 -0.80 8.32 12.25
C GLU A 46 0.70 8.18 12.53
N GLY A 47 1.32 7.05 12.19
CA GLY A 47 2.76 6.82 12.19
C GLY A 47 3.43 6.76 13.56
N LYS A 48 2.67 6.64 14.64
CA LYS A 48 3.19 6.71 16.02
C LYS A 48 3.29 5.38 16.73
N GLU A 49 2.45 4.42 16.37
CA GLU A 49 2.39 3.14 17.07
C GLU A 49 2.35 1.98 16.09
N PHE A 50 3.02 0.89 16.47
CA PHE A 50 2.95 -0.37 15.75
C PHE A 50 1.85 -1.23 16.36
N GLN A 51 0.94 -1.73 15.53
CA GLN A 51 -0.08 -2.67 15.91
C GLN A 51 0.08 -4.00 15.16
N THR A 52 -0.35 -5.08 15.80
CA THR A 52 -0.42 -6.37 15.12
C THR A 52 -1.63 -6.37 14.19
N SER A 53 -1.38 -6.47 12.89
CA SER A 53 -2.39 -6.55 11.84
C SER A 53 -2.35 -7.93 11.19
N TYR A 54 -3.48 -8.38 10.65
CA TYR A 54 -3.59 -9.65 9.96
C TYR A 54 -4.42 -9.53 8.68
N LEU A 55 -4.12 -10.39 7.72
CA LEU A 55 -4.79 -10.48 6.43
C LEU A 55 -5.03 -11.96 6.09
N ASP A 56 -6.31 -12.34 5.93
CA ASP A 56 -6.66 -13.67 5.42
C ASP A 56 -6.46 -13.70 3.90
N LEU A 57 -5.37 -14.32 3.44
CA LEU A 57 -4.99 -14.36 2.03
C LEU A 57 -6.02 -15.06 1.14
N ARG A 58 -6.90 -15.91 1.70
CA ARG A 58 -7.98 -16.55 0.93
C ARG A 58 -9.03 -15.55 0.45
N ARG A 59 -9.10 -14.37 1.08
CA ARG A 59 -9.97 -13.26 0.67
C ARG A 59 -9.31 -12.32 -0.34
N CYS A 60 -8.01 -12.50 -0.59
CA CYS A 60 -7.23 -11.57 -1.41
C CYS A 60 -6.56 -12.24 -2.61
N ILE A 61 -6.31 -13.55 -2.56
CA ILE A 61 -5.55 -14.29 -3.56
C ILE A 61 -6.31 -15.56 -3.90
N VAL A 62 -6.41 -15.85 -5.19
CA VAL A 62 -6.99 -17.07 -5.74
C VAL A 62 -5.95 -17.83 -6.54
N ASN A 63 -6.05 -19.15 -6.56
CA ASN A 63 -5.30 -20.00 -7.47
C ASN A 63 -6.07 -20.12 -8.79
N ASP A 64 -5.53 -19.54 -9.85
CA ASP A 64 -6.01 -19.69 -11.22
C ASP A 64 -5.03 -20.61 -11.99
N ASN A 65 -5.38 -21.90 -12.07
CA ASN A 65 -4.64 -22.90 -12.84
C ASN A 65 -3.14 -23.01 -12.48
N GLY A 66 -2.82 -22.99 -11.18
CA GLY A 66 -1.45 -23.07 -10.67
C GLY A 66 -0.76 -21.71 -10.53
N VAL A 67 -1.44 -20.62 -10.88
CA VAL A 67 -0.94 -19.25 -10.77
C VAL A 67 -1.71 -18.50 -9.69
N LEU A 68 -1.00 -17.90 -8.73
CA LEU A 68 -1.62 -17.03 -7.73
C LEU A 68 -2.00 -15.69 -8.37
N ARG A 69 -3.26 -15.30 -8.24
CA ARG A 69 -3.78 -14.02 -8.73
C ARG A 69 -4.50 -13.26 -7.61
N PRO A 70 -4.38 -11.92 -7.55
CA PRO A 70 -5.21 -11.11 -6.67
C PRO A 70 -6.69 -11.26 -7.02
N LEU A 71 -7.55 -11.24 -6.00
CA LEU A 71 -8.99 -11.03 -6.16
C LEU A 71 -9.23 -9.55 -6.47
N VAL A 72 -10.07 -9.27 -7.47
CA VAL A 72 -10.32 -7.92 -8.00
C VAL A 72 -10.96 -6.98 -6.94
N GLU A 73 -11.58 -7.56 -5.90
CA GLU A 73 -12.09 -6.85 -4.73
C GLU A 73 -11.30 -7.28 -3.49
N THR A 74 -10.11 -6.72 -3.28
CA THR A 74 -9.43 -6.86 -2.00
C THR A 74 -10.16 -6.04 -0.94
N PRO A 75 -10.68 -6.64 0.15
CA PRO A 75 -11.27 -5.89 1.25
C PRO A 75 -10.23 -4.96 1.86
N ARG A 76 -10.66 -3.78 2.33
CA ARG A 76 -9.78 -2.86 3.08
C ARG A 76 -9.31 -3.58 4.35
N VAL A 77 -8.00 -3.54 4.58
CA VAL A 77 -7.38 -4.01 5.81
C VAL A 77 -7.88 -3.10 6.94
N THR A 78 -8.57 -3.67 7.92
CA THR A 78 -8.99 -3.00 9.16
C THR A 78 -7.98 -3.23 10.25
#